data_AF-A0A4S1EY21-F1
#
_entry.id   AF-A0A4S1EY21-F1
#
_cell.length_a   1.000
_cell.length_b   1.000
_cell.length_c   1.000
_cell.angle_alpha   90.00
_cell.angle_beta   90.00
_cell.angle_gamma   90.00
#
_symmetry.space_group_name_H-M   'P 1'
#
loop_
_entity.id
_entity.type
_entity.pdbx_description
1 polymer ?
#
loop_
_entity_poly.entity_id
_entity_poly.type
_entity_poly.pdbx_seq_one_letter_code
_entity_poly.pdbx_strand_id
1 'polypeptide(L)'
;MATARAKVKTRNPAAMFRPLVTPEGVDLRVKLADAGTRASGFLLDVVIIIVAAVVVSLVALFGLGGLGLKDAEPLFIVWIIFIFF
;
A
#
# COMPACT_ATOMS: atom_id res chain seq x y z
N MET A 1 13.85 -29.25 36.15
CA MET A 1 13.44 -28.90 34.77
C MET A 1 14.00 -27.53 34.45
N ALA A 2 15.06 -27.45 33.64
CA ALA A 2 15.68 -26.18 33.25
C ALA A 2 15.03 -25.67 31.95
N THR A 3 14.37 -24.53 32.01
CA THR A 3 13.75 -23.85 30.85
C THR A 3 14.84 -23.15 30.03
N ALA A 4 15.07 -23.62 28.80
CA ALA A 4 15.94 -22.95 27.86
C ALA A 4 15.34 -21.60 27.47
N ARG A 5 15.94 -20.49 27.91
CA ARG A 5 15.60 -19.15 27.42
C ARG A 5 16.02 -19.03 25.96
N ALA A 6 15.06 -18.86 25.07
CA ALA A 6 15.32 -18.57 23.66
C ALA A 6 16.14 -17.26 23.54
N LYS A 7 17.33 -17.35 22.95
CA LYS A 7 18.21 -16.20 22.72
C LYS A 7 17.60 -15.34 21.61
N VAL A 8 17.10 -14.15 21.96
CA VAL A 8 16.59 -13.18 20.99
C VAL A 8 17.73 -12.84 20.01
N LYS A 9 17.58 -13.22 18.74
CA LYS A 9 18.53 -12.89 17.69
C LYS A 9 18.41 -11.40 17.38
N THR A 10 19.31 -10.60 17.95
CA THR A 10 19.41 -9.18 17.63
C THR A 10 19.73 -9.03 16.15
N ARG A 11 18.87 -8.35 15.39
CA ARG A 11 19.12 -8.06 13.97
C ARG A 11 20.34 -7.15 13.88
N ASN A 12 21.35 -7.55 13.10
CA ASN A 12 22.56 -6.75 12.91
C ASN A 12 22.20 -5.46 12.16
N PRO A 13 22.35 -4.25 12.77
CA PRO A 13 22.03 -2.98 12.12
C PRO A 13 22.84 -2.73 10.84
N ALA A 14 24.04 -3.33 10.74
CA ALA A 14 24.88 -3.24 9.54
C ALA A 14 24.25 -3.92 8.30
N ALA A 15 23.30 -4.83 8.48
CA ALA A 15 22.59 -5.49 7.38
C ALA A 15 21.62 -4.55 6.63
N MET A 16 21.37 -3.35 7.16
CA MET A 16 20.49 -2.35 6.53
C MET A 16 21.20 -1.52 5.45
N PHE A 17 22.53 -1.56 5.34
CA PHE A 17 23.26 -0.84 4.30
C PHE A 17 23.67 -1.81 3.19
N ARG A 18 23.31 -1.48 1.94
CA ARG A 18 23.67 -2.28 0.76
C ARG A 18 24.53 -1.43 -0.18
N PRO A 19 25.68 -1.92 -0.67
CA PRO A 19 26.41 -1.24 -1.72
C PRO A 19 25.54 -1.18 -2.99
N LEU A 20 25.49 -0.01 -3.61
CA LEU A 20 24.81 0.23 -4.87
C LEU A 20 25.76 1.03 -5.75
N VAL A 21 26.56 0.31 -6.53
CA VAL A 21 27.53 0.91 -7.44
C VAL A 21 26.80 1.32 -8.71
N THR A 22 26.83 2.60 -9.03
CA THR A 22 26.31 3.12 -10.29
C THR A 22 27.23 2.72 -11.45
N PRO A 23 26.76 2.82 -12.71
CA PRO A 23 27.61 2.59 -13.88
C PRO A 23 28.90 3.43 -13.90
N GLU A 24 28.88 4.59 -13.23
CA GLU A 24 30.01 5.51 -13.09
C GLU A 24 31.04 5.07 -12.03
N GLY A 25 30.84 3.91 -11.41
CA GLY A 25 31.72 3.38 -10.37
C GLY A 25 31.53 4.00 -8.98
N VAL A 26 30.51 4.85 -8.80
CA VAL A 26 30.22 5.50 -7.52
C VAL A 26 29.32 4.62 -6.66
N ASP A 27 29.76 4.25 -5.46
CA ASP A 27 28.93 3.51 -4.49
C ASP A 27 28.07 4.46 -3.67
N LEU A 28 26.76 4.36 -3.86
CA LEU A 28 25.78 5.19 -3.17
C LEU A 28 25.43 4.69 -1.77
N ARG A 29 25.80 3.45 -1.40
CA ARG A 29 25.49 2.81 -0.10
C ARG A 29 24.08 3.12 0.41
N VAL A 30 23.09 2.46 -0.17
CA VAL A 30 21.69 2.69 0.18
C VAL A 30 21.34 2.09 1.54
N LYS A 31 20.62 2.87 2.35
CA LYS A 31 20.01 2.41 3.60
C LYS A 31 18.63 1.83 3.30
N LEU A 32 18.44 0.55 3.56
CA LEU A 32 17.16 -0.13 3.49
C LEU A 32 16.21 0.44 4.56
N ALA A 33 14.96 0.65 4.15
CA ALA A 33 13.89 0.99 5.07
C ALA A 33 13.64 -0.16 6.06
N ASP A 34 13.38 0.20 7.31
CA ASP A 34 13.05 -0.75 8.38
C ASP A 34 11.75 -1.51 8.06
N ALA A 35 11.57 -2.67 8.69
CA ALA A 35 10.36 -3.47 8.52
C ALA A 35 9.09 -2.67 8.82
N GLY A 36 9.10 -1.79 9.84
CA GLY A 36 7.98 -0.92 10.17
C GLY A 36 7.65 0.08 9.06
N THR A 37 8.67 0.70 8.45
CA THR A 37 8.48 1.66 7.35
C THR A 37 7.88 1.01 6.10
N ARG A 38 8.26 -0.24 5.81
CA ARG A 38 7.66 -1.00 4.70
C ARG A 38 6.21 -1.38 4.99
N ALA A 39 5.95 -1.83 6.22
CA ALA A 39 4.60 -2.16 6.66
C ALA A 39 3.67 -0.94 6.66
N SER A 40 4.17 0.24 7.06
CA SER A 40 3.40 1.48 7.01
C SER A 40 3.13 1.93 5.58
N GLY A 41 4.08 1.77 4.66
CA GLY A 41 3.85 2.05 3.23
C GLY A 41 2.73 1.18 2.67
N PHE A 42 2.78 -0.13 2.91
CA PHE A 42 1.73 -1.05 2.51
C PHE A 42 0.36 -0.71 3.15
N LEU A 43 0.33 -0.39 4.44
CA LEU A 43 -0.90 0.01 5.11
C LEU A 43 -1.49 1.30 4.55
N LEU A 44 -0.66 2.28 4.20
CA LEU A 44 -1.14 3.51 3.58
C LEU A 44 -1.80 3.23 2.23
N ASP A 45 -1.19 2.40 1.38
CA ASP A 45 -1.77 2.03 0.09
C ASP A 45 -3.14 1.35 0.27
N VAL A 46 -3.24 0.40 1.22
CA VAL A 46 -4.50 -0.29 1.54
C VAL A 46 -5.57 0.66 2.10
N VAL A 47 -5.19 1.59 2.97
CA VAL A 47 -6.14 2.57 3.52
C VAL A 47 -6.63 3.50 2.43
N ILE A 48 -5.73 4.00 1.57
CA ILE A 48 -6.07 4.93 0.50
C ILE A 48 -7.03 4.27 -0.50
N ILE A 49 -6.75 3.03 -0.93
CA ILE A 49 -7.60 2.34 -1.90
C ILE A 49 -9.00 2.06 -1.33
N ILE A 50 -9.09 1.66 -0.05
CA ILE A 50 -10.39 1.44 0.62
C ILE A 50 -11.16 2.76 0.74
N VAL A 51 -10.51 3.83 1.19
CA VAL A 51 -11.16 5.14 1.34
C VAL A 51 -11.65 5.66 0.00
N ALA A 52 -10.82 5.58 -1.05
CA ALA A 52 -11.19 5.98 -2.40
C ALA A 52 -12.39 5.17 -2.92
N ALA A 53 -12.38 3.85 -2.76
CA ALA A 53 -13.47 2.98 -3.16
C ALA A 53 -14.78 3.34 -2.43
N VAL A 54 -14.73 3.60 -1.11
CA VAL A 54 -15.91 4.03 -0.33
C VAL A 54 -16.43 5.37 -0.83
N VAL A 55 -15.58 6.39 -0.98
CA VAL A 55 -15.98 7.73 -1.42
C VAL A 55 -16.63 7.68 -2.80
N VAL A 56 -16.01 7.01 -3.76
CA VAL A 56 -16.55 6.90 -5.12
C VAL A 56 -17.84 6.09 -5.14
N SER A 57 -17.97 5.06 -4.31
CA SER A 57 -19.23 4.32 -4.15
C SER A 57 -20.36 5.20 -3.60
N LEU A 58 -20.08 6.05 -2.61
CA LEU A 58 -21.07 7.00 -2.10
C LEU A 58 -21.47 8.01 -3.18
N VAL A 59 -20.50 8.56 -3.91
CA VAL A 59 -20.77 9.48 -5.02
C VAL A 59 -21.62 8.82 -6.10
N ALA A 60 -21.33 7.57 -6.47
CA ALA A 60 -22.12 6.84 -7.45
C ALA A 60 -23.54 6.58 -6.94
N LEU A 61 -23.71 6.08 -5.71
CA LEU A 61 -25.01 5.78 -5.12
C LEU A 61 -25.90 7.02 -4.98
N PHE A 62 -25.36 8.12 -4.46
CA PHE A 62 -26.13 9.36 -4.27
C PHE A 62 -26.25 10.20 -5.54
N GLY A 63 -25.28 10.10 -6.46
CA GLY A 63 -25.36 10.68 -7.80
C GLY A 63 -26.48 10.06 -8.65
N LEU A 64 -26.77 8.77 -8.43
CA LEU A 64 -27.92 8.08 -9.05
C LEU A 64 -29.27 8.56 -8.51
N GLY A 65 -29.33 9.13 -7.31
CA GLY A 65 -30.59 9.65 -6.75
C GLY A 65 -31.25 10.75 -7.60
N GLY A 66 -30.48 11.40 -8.48
CA GLY A 66 -30.98 12.44 -9.40
C GLY A 66 -31.17 11.99 -10.85
N LEU A 67 -30.69 10.81 -11.23
CA LEU A 67 -30.76 10.26 -12.60
C LEU A 67 -31.70 9.07 -12.59
N GLY A 68 -32.69 9.02 -13.49
CA GLY A 68 -33.58 7.87 -13.57
C GLY A 68 -32.79 6.57 -13.80
N LEU A 69 -33.33 5.42 -13.37
CA LEU A 69 -32.65 4.12 -13.48
C LEU A 69 -32.17 3.76 -14.90
N LYS A 70 -32.71 4.41 -15.94
CA LYS A 70 -32.28 4.27 -17.35
C LYS A 70 -30.95 4.93 -17.67
N ASP A 71 -30.55 5.96 -16.94
CA ASP A 71 -29.29 6.70 -17.16
C ASP A 71 -28.15 6.18 -16.26
N ALA A 72 -28.40 5.11 -15.50
CA ALA A 72 -27.48 4.54 -14.52
C ALA A 72 -26.37 3.64 -15.13
N GLU A 73 -26.59 3.11 -16.35
CA GLU A 73 -25.68 2.14 -16.97
C GLU A 73 -24.24 2.67 -17.16
N PRO A 74 -24.02 3.90 -17.70
CA PRO A 74 -22.66 4.41 -17.87
C PRO A 74 -21.96 4.66 -16.53
N LEU A 75 -22.71 5.08 -15.51
CA LEU A 75 -22.16 5.32 -14.17
C LEU A 75 -21.72 4.00 -13.51
N PHE A 76 -22.49 2.93 -13.70
CA PHE A 76 -22.13 1.60 -13.22
C PHE A 76 -20.83 1.09 -13.87
N ILE A 77 -20.66 1.29 -15.18
CA ILE A 77 -19.44 0.91 -15.90
C ILE A 77 -18.23 1.67 -15.36
N VAL A 78 -18.34 3.00 -15.20
CA VAL A 78 -17.26 3.83 -14.65
C VAL A 78 -16.91 3.40 -13.22
N TRP A 79 -17.92 3.09 -12.41
CA TRP A 79 -17.71 2.62 -11.04
C TRP A 79 -16.97 1.28 -10.98
N ILE A 80 -17.33 0.31 -11.83
CA ILE A 80 -16.64 -0.97 -11.94
C ILE A 80 -15.20 -0.79 -12.42
N ILE A 81 -14.95 0.08 -13.40
CA ILE A 81 -13.58 0.35 -13.85
C ILE A 81 -12.77 0.94 -12.69
N PHE A 82 -13.31 1.91 -11.96
CA PHE A 82 -12.60 2.57 -10.87
C PHE A 82 -12.28 1.66 -9.67
N ILE A 83 -13.12 0.68 -9.35
CA ILE A 83 -12.89 -0.19 -8.18
C ILE A 83 -11.93 -1.36 -8.48
N PHE A 84 -11.75 -1.74 -9.74
CA PHE A 84 -10.92 -2.87 -10.16
C PHE A 84 -9.57 -2.48 -10.80
N PHE A 85 -9.33 -1.20 -11.06
CA PHE A 85 -8.09 -0.65 -11.66
C PHE A 85 -7.41 0.32 -10.72
#